data_AF-A0A2E4Z2R5-F1
#
_entry.id   AF-A0A2E4Z2R5-F1
#
_cell.length_a   1.000
_cell.length_b   1.000
_cell.length_c   1.000
_cell.angle_alpha   90.00
_cell.angle_beta   90.00
_cell.angle_gamma   90.00
#
_symmetry.space_group_name_H-M   'P 1'
#
loop_
_entity.id
_entity.type
_entity.pdbx_description
1 polymer ?
#
loop_
_entity_poly.entity_id
_entity_poly.type
_entity_poly.pdbx_seq_one_letter_code
_entity_poly.pdbx_strand_id
1 'polypeptide(L)' 'MRLNLLTKTTLALAALLSLTAPGTAADCSSAASRVVSQTGGQLLSATPQNQGGQTVCVITVLVPGNGNERPKKVTVSVPA' A
#
# COMPACT_ATOMS: atom_id res chain seq x y z
N MET A 1 29.12 -20.68 54.14
CA MET A 1 28.01 -21.01 53.23
C MET A 1 28.34 -20.45 51.85
N ARG A 2 28.97 -21.27 51.00
CA ARG A 2 29.23 -20.93 49.59
C ARG A 2 27.97 -21.24 48.79
N LEU A 3 27.50 -20.31 47.97
CA LEU A 3 26.68 -20.64 46.81
C LEU A 3 26.88 -19.60 45.69
N ASN A 4 27.86 -19.89 44.84
CA ASN A 4 27.87 -19.39 43.47
C ASN A 4 26.69 -20.05 42.73
N LEU A 5 25.89 -19.28 41.99
CA LEU A 5 25.26 -19.74 40.75
C LEU A 5 24.90 -18.50 39.91
N LEU A 6 25.83 -18.00 39.09
CA LEU A 6 26.00 -18.40 37.69
C LEU A 6 24.79 -18.04 36.82
N THR A 7 25.02 -17.01 35.99
CA THR A 7 24.79 -17.01 34.54
C THR A 7 23.39 -17.39 34.03
N LYS A 8 22.74 -16.40 33.40
CA LYS A 8 21.73 -16.45 32.33
C LYS A 8 20.82 -15.27 32.61
N THR A 9 21.03 -14.09 32.03
CA THR A 9 20.22 -13.68 30.88
C THR A 9 20.85 -12.47 30.18
N THR A 10 21.97 -12.69 29.49
CA THR A 10 22.35 -11.81 28.38
C THR A 10 21.45 -12.16 27.19
N LEU A 11 20.24 -11.60 27.14
CA LEU A 11 19.44 -11.59 25.91
C LEU A 11 20.07 -10.55 24.98
N ALA A 12 20.94 -11.01 24.09
CA ALA A 12 21.39 -10.26 22.93
C ALA A 12 20.16 -9.97 22.05
N LEU A 13 19.69 -8.72 22.07
CA LEU A 13 18.68 -8.23 21.15
C LEU A 13 19.38 -8.04 19.79
N ALA A 14 19.36 -9.09 18.97
CA ALA A 14 19.82 -9.05 17.59
C ALA A 14 18.97 -8.04 16.81
N ALA A 15 19.54 -6.87 16.52
CA ALA A 15 18.96 -5.90 15.62
C ALA A 15 18.92 -6.51 14.21
N LEU A 16 17.76 -7.02 13.81
CA LEU A 16 17.45 -7.36 12.43
C LEU A 16 17.44 -6.06 11.63
N LEU A 17 18.55 -5.76 10.96
CA LEU A 17 18.57 -4.77 9.88
C LEU A 17 17.74 -5.33 8.72
N SER A 18 16.46 -5.03 8.72
CA SER A 18 15.59 -5.21 7.55
C SER A 18 16.01 -4.20 6.46
N LEU A 19 16.93 -4.59 5.58
CA LEU A 19 17.13 -3.89 4.30
C LEU A 19 15.94 -4.24 3.38
N THR A 20 14.80 -3.61 3.61
CA THR A 20 13.79 -3.50 2.56
C THR A 20 14.29 -2.45 1.57
N ALA A 21 15.00 -2.89 0.53
CA ALA A 21 15.15 -2.08 -0.67
C ALA A 21 13.73 -1.85 -1.22
N PRO A 22 13.23 -0.60 -1.35
CA PRO A 22 12.08 -0.36 -2.18
C PRO A 22 12.56 -0.62 -3.61
N GLY A 23 12.48 -1.88 -4.07
CA GLY A 23 12.16 -2.06 -5.47
C GLY A 23 10.92 -1.22 -5.70
N THR A 24 10.94 -0.35 -6.73
CA THR A 24 9.83 0.52 -7.11
C THR A 24 8.64 -0.32 -7.56
N ALA A 25 8.08 -1.14 -6.65
CA ALA A 25 6.71 -1.56 -6.70
C ALA A 25 5.96 -0.24 -6.79
N ALA A 26 5.43 0.06 -7.97
CA ALA A 26 4.84 1.36 -8.23
C ALA A 26 3.83 1.68 -7.12
N ASP A 27 4.17 2.69 -6.31
CA ASP A 27 3.38 3.13 -5.18
C ASP A 27 2.17 3.89 -5.71
N CYS A 28 1.15 3.13 -6.11
CA CYS A 28 -0.08 3.67 -6.67
C CYS A 28 -0.91 4.47 -5.66
N SER A 29 -0.47 4.62 -4.40
CA SER A 29 -1.14 5.34 -3.32
C SER A 29 -1.32 6.82 -3.62
N SER A 30 -0.29 7.49 -4.16
CA SER A 30 -0.36 8.91 -4.52
C SER A 30 -1.32 9.14 -5.68
N ALA A 31 -1.28 8.27 -6.70
CA ALA A 31 -2.18 8.29 -7.84
C ALA A 31 -3.63 8.01 -7.42
N ALA A 32 -3.84 7.01 -6.56
CA ALA A 32 -5.15 6.69 -5.99
C ALA A 32 -5.74 7.88 -5.21
N SER A 33 -4.92 8.54 -4.39
CA SER A 33 -5.35 9.73 -3.64
C SER A 33 -5.85 10.84 -4.58
N ARG A 34 -5.14 11.09 -5.69
CA ARG A 34 -5.57 12.07 -6.70
C ARG A 34 -6.89 11.66 -7.36
N VAL A 35 -7.04 10.40 -7.78
CA VAL A 35 -8.28 9.91 -8.42
C VAL A 35 -9.47 10.00 -7.46
N VAL A 36 -9.28 9.65 -6.19
CA VAL A 36 -10.30 9.79 -5.13
C VAL A 36 -10.72 11.25 -5.00
N SER A 37 -9.76 12.18 -4.84
CA SER A 37 -10.06 13.61 -4.71
C SER A 37 -10.75 14.20 -5.94
N GLN A 38 -10.37 13.77 -7.14
CA GLN A 38 -10.97 14.24 -8.39
C GLN A 38 -12.39 13.72 -8.61
N THR A 39 -12.66 12.49 -8.18
CA THR A 39 -13.96 11.84 -8.39
C THR A 39 -14.94 12.06 -7.24
N GLY A 40 -14.47 12.51 -6.07
CA GLY A 40 -15.27 12.50 -4.84
C GLY A 40 -15.70 11.09 -4.41
N GLY A 41 -15.01 10.07 -4.93
CA GLY A 41 -15.35 8.66 -4.72
C GLY A 41 -14.65 8.04 -3.52
N GLN A 42 -14.90 6.75 -3.33
CA GLN A 42 -14.18 5.93 -2.35
C GLN A 42 -13.25 4.97 -3.08
N LEU A 43 -12.01 4.80 -2.59
CA LEU A 43 -11.08 3.86 -3.17
C LEU A 43 -11.53 2.42 -2.90
N LEU A 44 -11.60 1.60 -3.95
CA LEU A 44 -11.83 0.15 -3.83
C LEU A 44 -10.54 -0.64 -4.05
N SER A 45 -9.71 -0.23 -5.01
CA SER A 45 -8.40 -0.85 -5.26
C SER A 45 -7.44 0.12 -5.95
N ALA A 46 -6.14 -0.09 -5.76
CA ALA A 46 -5.07 0.56 -6.50
C ALA A 46 -3.94 -0.44 -6.68
N THR A 47 -3.74 -0.91 -7.91
CA THR A 47 -2.82 -2.02 -8.19
C THR A 47 -1.87 -1.64 -9.33
N PRO A 48 -0.56 -1.81 -9.16
CA PRO A 48 0.38 -1.66 -10.26
C PRO A 48 0.23 -2.83 -11.24
N GLN A 49 0.28 -2.55 -12.53
CA GLN A 49 0.17 -3.50 -13.62
C GLN A 49 1.22 -3.17 -14.69
N ASN A 50 1.73 -4.18 -15.39
CA ASN A 50 2.58 -3.96 -16.56
C ASN A 50 1.71 -4.02 -17.82
N GLN A 51 1.67 -2.93 -18.60
CA GLN A 51 0.98 -2.84 -19.87
C GLN A 51 1.99 -2.51 -20.96
N GLY A 52 2.33 -3.50 -21.78
CA GLY A 52 3.25 -3.30 -22.92
C GLY A 52 4.65 -2.85 -22.51
N GLY A 53 5.16 -3.29 -21.36
CA GLY A 53 6.47 -2.89 -20.84
C GLY A 53 6.44 -1.62 -19.99
N GLN A 54 5.32 -0.89 -19.94
CA GLN A 54 5.13 0.26 -19.07
C GLN A 54 4.43 -0.15 -17.77
N THR A 55 4.90 0.35 -16.64
CA THR A 55 4.19 0.19 -15.37
C THR A 55 3.08 1.24 -15.28
N VAL A 56 1.85 0.79 -15.05
CA VAL A 56 0.67 1.63 -14.89
C VAL A 56 -0.06 1.25 -13.60
N CYS A 57 -0.72 2.22 -12.98
CA CYS A 57 -1.59 2.03 -11.84
C CYS A 57 -3.04 1.88 -12.31
N VAL A 58 -3.64 0.72 -12.06
CA VAL A 58 -5.07 0.49 -12.28
C VAL A 58 -5.80 0.77 -10.97
N ILE A 59 -6.58 1.84 -10.96
CA ILE A 59 -7.27 2.38 -9.78
C ILE A 59 -8.77 2.18 -9.98
N THR A 60 -9.43 1.56 -9.01
CA THR A 60 -10.89 1.43 -9.00
C THR A 60 -11.47 2.22 -7.86
N VAL A 61 -12.42 3.09 -8.16
CA VAL A 61 -13.16 3.90 -7.19
C VAL A 61 -14.66 3.65 -7.31
N LEU A 62 -15.38 3.84 -6.20
CA LEU A 62 -16.83 3.93 -6.16
C LEU A 62 -17.22 5.41 -6.14
N VAL A 63 -17.77 5.91 -7.24
CA VAL A 63 -18.20 7.32 -7.37
C VAL A 63 -19.65 7.42 -6.92
N PRO A 64 -19.99 8.32 -5.98
CA PRO A 64 -21.39 8.52 -5.57
C PRO A 64 -22.23 9.01 -6.76
N GLY A 65 -23.49 8.55 -6.83
CA GLY A 65 -24.50 9.13 -7.72
C GLY A 65 -25.17 10.33 -7.08
N ASN A 66 -25.99 11.07 -7.83
CA ASN A 66 -26.78 12.16 -7.26
C ASN A 66 -28.13 11.64 -6.75
N GLY A 67 -28.54 12.08 -5.56
CA GLY A 67 -29.83 11.70 -4.97
C GLY A 67 -29.98 10.18 -4.81
N ASN A 68 -30.92 9.58 -5.53
CA ASN A 68 -31.21 8.14 -5.51
C ASN A 68 -30.43 7.34 -6.56
N GLU A 69 -29.56 7.98 -7.34
CA GLU A 69 -28.73 7.27 -8.32
C GLU A 69 -27.77 6.31 -7.62
N ARG A 70 -27.67 5.08 -8.15
CA ARG A 70 -26.74 4.08 -7.63
C ARG A 70 -25.29 4.53 -7.84
N PRO A 71 -24.39 4.37 -6.84
CA PRO A 71 -22.96 4.62 -7.02
C PRO A 71 -22.36 3.82 -8.18
N LYS A 72 -21.48 4.48 -8.95
CA LYS A 72 -20.85 3.90 -10.14
C LYS A 72 -19.45 3.42 -9.81
N LYS A 73 -19.13 2.19 -10.19
CA LYS A 73 -17.75 1.68 -10.13
C LYS A 73 -16.99 2.19 -11.35
N VAL A 74 -15.92 2.94 -11.12
CA VAL A 74 -15.07 3.52 -12.16
C VAL A 74 -13.67 2.96 -12.01
N THR A 75 -13.09 2.50 -13.11
CA THR A 75 -11.71 2.01 -13.17
C THR A 75 -10.92 2.91 -14.11
N VAL A 76 -9.78 3.43 -13.63
CA VAL A 76 -8.91 4.35 -14.35
C VAL A 76 -7.50 3.76 -14.34
N SER A 77 -6.84 3.78 -15.50
CA SER A 77 -5.43 3.44 -15.63
C SER A 77 -4.63 4.73 -15.75
N VAL A 78 -3.64 4.91 -14.90
CA VAL A 78 -2.73 6.06 -14.93
C VAL A 78 -1.28 5.59 -14.97
N PRO A 79 -0.36 6.32 -15.61
CA PRO A 79 1.06 6.02 -15.53
C PRO A 79 1.53 6.00 -14.06
N ALA A 80 2.38 5.03 -13.72
CA ALA A 80 3.02 4.96 -12.40
C ALA A 80 4.12 6.00 -12.23
#